data_AF-A0A7C9IRD8-F1
#
_entry.id   AF-A0A7C9IRD8-F1
#
_cell.length_a   1.000
_cell.length_b   1.000
_cell.length_c   1.000
_cell.angle_alpha   90.00
_cell.angle_beta   90.00
_cell.angle_gamma   90.00
#
_symmetry.space_group_name_H-M   'P 1'
#
loop_
_entity.id
_entity.type
_entity.pdbx_description
1 polymer ?
#
loop_
_entity_poly.entity_id
_entity_poly.type
_entity_poly.pdbx_seq_one_letter_code
_entity_poly.pdbx_strand_id
1 'polypeptide(L)' 'MSQPKAPWLCPKCQIENDPDFTHCRICGQAHPEAPPLEVACASCGTKHPGGSCCPLCGSKEFLQL' A
#
# COMPACT_ATOMS: atom_id res chain seq x y z
N MET A 1 0.74 -21.12 -13.51
CA MET A 1 1.22 -20.95 -12.13
C MET A 1 1.81 -19.55 -12.04
N SER A 2 1.19 -18.64 -11.30
CA SER A 2 1.75 -17.29 -11.05
C SER A 2 2.96 -17.44 -10.12
N GLN A 3 4.09 -16.81 -10.44
CA GLN A 3 5.27 -16.83 -9.56
C GLN A 3 4.92 -16.19 -8.19
N PRO A 4 5.41 -16.75 -7.08
CA PRO A 4 5.25 -16.12 -5.77
C PRO A 4 5.98 -14.77 -5.79
N LYS A 5 5.26 -13.72 -5.42
CA LYS A 5 5.86 -12.38 -5.25
C LYS A 5 6.78 -12.39 -4.03
N ALA A 6 7.95 -11.77 -4.15
CA ALA A 6 8.91 -11.69 -3.05
C ALA A 6 8.54 -10.56 -2.07
N PRO A 7 8.80 -10.72 -0.76
CA PRO A 7 8.75 -9.60 0.19
C PRO A 7 9.64 -8.43 -0.26
N TRP A 8 9.30 -7.23 0.18
CA TRP A 8 10.06 -6.02 -0.16
C TRP A 8 10.53 -5.26 1.07
N LEU A 9 11.72 -4.68 0.97
CA LEU A 9 12.32 -3.88 2.03
C LEU A 9 11.91 -2.42 1.89
N CYS A 10 11.31 -1.84 2.92
CA CYS A 10 10.96 -0.43 2.91
C CYS A 10 12.23 0.45 2.80
N PRO A 11 12.37 1.30 1.77
CA PRO A 11 13.59 2.10 1.59
C PRO A 11 13.78 3.15 2.69
N LYS A 12 12.70 3.52 3.40
CA LYS A 12 12.71 4.56 4.44
C LYS A 12 13.09 4.01 5.83
N CYS A 13 12.45 2.93 6.26
CA CYS A 13 12.62 2.39 7.61
C CYS A 13 13.28 1.01 7.65
N GLN A 14 13.64 0.43 6.51
CA GLN A 14 14.35 -0.85 6.39
C GLN A 14 13.60 -2.05 7.02
N ILE A 15 12.27 -1.97 7.07
CA ILE A 15 11.40 -3.08 7.51
C ILE A 15 10.93 -3.87 6.29
N GLU A 16 10.97 -5.20 6.39
CA GLU A 16 10.40 -6.13 5.42
C GLU A 16 8.87 -6.07 5.45
N ASN A 17 8.25 -6.03 4.26
CA ASN A 17 6.81 -6.00 4.08
C ASN A 17 6.38 -7.14 3.17
N ASP A 18 5.13 -7.55 3.35
CA ASP A 18 4.48 -8.54 2.50
C ASP A 18 4.45 -8.06 1.03
N PRO A 19 4.66 -8.94 0.04
CA PRO A 19 4.61 -8.60 -1.37
C PRO A 19 3.31 -7.90 -1.84
N ASP A 20 2.19 -8.12 -1.18
CA ASP A 20 0.91 -7.52 -1.55
C ASP A 20 0.69 -6.15 -0.90
N PHE A 21 1.62 -5.68 -0.07
CA PHE A 21 1.54 -4.36 0.54
C PHE A 21 2.03 -3.29 -0.43
N THR A 22 1.14 -2.36 -0.77
CA THR A 22 1.45 -1.18 -1.59
C THR A 22 2.14 -0.06 -0.81
N HIS A 23 2.30 -0.22 0.51
CA HIS A 23 2.95 0.73 1.40
C HIS A 23 3.51 0.03 2.63
N CYS A 24 4.49 0.63 3.27
CA CYS A 24 5.09 0.09 4.46
C CYS A 24 4.10 0.15 5.63
N ARG A 25 3.84 -1.00 6.25
CA ARG A 25 2.93 -1.13 7.41
C ARG A 25 3.34 -0.33 8.64
N ILE A 26 4.60 0.11 8.70
CA ILE A 26 5.16 0.83 9.86
C ILE A 26 5.18 2.33 9.63
N CYS A 27 5.65 2.78 8.46
CA CYS A 27 5.90 4.21 8.22
C CYS A 27 5.08 4.82 7.08
N GLY A 28 4.25 4.03 6.39
CA GLY A 28 3.39 4.50 5.30
C GLY A 28 4.10 4.74 3.98
N GLN A 29 5.43 4.54 3.87
CA GLN A 29 6.17 4.74 2.63
C GLN A 29 5.61 3.86 1.50
N ALA A 30 5.29 4.44 0.35
CA ALA A 30 4.77 3.69 -0.79
C ALA A 30 5.75 2.62 -1.29
N HIS A 31 5.21 1.50 -1.77
CA HIS A 31 5.96 0.46 -2.45
C HIS A 31 6.58 1.04 -3.73
N PRO A 32 7.91 0.91 -3.93
CA PRO A 32 8.60 1.55 -5.06
C PRO A 32 8.10 1.12 -6.44
N GLU A 33 7.56 -0.10 -6.56
CA GLU A 33 7.06 -0.66 -7.82
C GLU A 33 5.53 -0.77 -7.86
N ALA A 34 4.81 -0.19 -6.89
CA ALA A 34 3.35 -0.22 -6.94
C ALA A 34 2.86 0.70 -8.07
N PRO A 35 1.92 0.23 -8.90
CA PRO A 35 1.36 1.07 -9.94
C PRO A 35 0.66 2.31 -9.32
N PRO A 36 0.73 3.47 -9.99
CA PRO A 36 0.00 4.66 -9.55
C PRO A 36 -1.49 4.45 -9.83
N LEU A 37 -2.22 3.93 -8.85
CA LEU A 37 -3.68 3.94 -8.84
C LEU A 37 -4.13 4.90 -7.74
N GLU A 38 -4.50 6.12 -8.11
CA GLU A 38 -5.08 7.04 -7.15
C GLU A 38 -6.48 6.54 -6.77
N VAL A 39 -6.61 5.95 -5.58
CA VAL A 39 -7.92 5.71 -4.96
C VAL A 39 -8.10 6.73 -3.83
N ALA A 40 -9.35 7.07 -3.52
CA ALA A 40 -9.68 7.72 -2.26
C ALA A 40 -10.15 6.68 -1.26
N CYS A 41 -9.64 6.70 -0.03
CA CYS A 41 -10.21 5.89 1.04
C CYS A 41 -11.67 6.31 1.28
N ALA A 42 -12.61 5.36 1.24
CA ALA A 42 -14.02 5.65 1.46
C ALA A 42 -14.31 6.10 2.90
N SER A 43 -13.44 5.74 3.85
CA SER A 43 -13.62 6.04 5.27
C SER A 43 -13.08 7.41 5.68
N CYS A 44 -11.92 7.84 5.17
CA CYS A 44 -11.28 9.09 5.58
C CYS A 44 -11.00 10.07 4.43
N GLY A 45 -11.28 9.70 3.19
CA GLY A 45 -11.09 10.53 2.00
C GLY A 45 -9.63 10.69 1.56
N THR A 46 -8.65 10.10 2.26
CA THR A 46 -7.24 10.18 1.88
C THR A 46 -7.01 9.58 0.51
N LYS A 47 -6.39 10.34 -0.40
CA LYS A 47 -5.90 9.83 -1.68
C LYS A 47 -4.59 9.09 -1.48
N HIS A 48 -4.48 7.88 -2.03
CA HIS A 48 -3.26 7.07 -1.96
C HIS A 48 -3.19 6.07 -3.12
N PRO A 49 -2.03 5.42 -3.36
CA PRO A 49 -1.81 4.50 -4.50
C PRO A 49 -2.63 3.19 -4.51
N GLY A 50 -3.71 3.09 -3.74
CA GLY A 50 -4.37 1.83 -3.43
C GLY A 50 -3.59 1.01 -2.41
N GLY A 51 -4.10 -0.18 -2.07
CA GLY A 51 -3.44 -1.08 -1.12
C GLY A 51 -4.34 -2.11 -0.46
N SER A 52 -3.72 -2.91 0.41
CA SER A 52 -4.43 -3.86 1.29
C SER A 52 -5.18 -3.14 2.44
N CYS A 53 -4.79 -1.92 2.77
CA CYS A 53 -5.46 -1.02 3.70
C CYS A 53 -5.06 0.45 3.46
N CYS A 54 -5.88 1.37 3.96
CA CYS A 54 -5.59 2.80 3.95
C CYS A 54 -4.39 3.08 4.88
N PRO A 55 -3.34 3.79 4.41
CA PRO A 55 -2.17 4.08 5.21
C PRO A 55 -2.44 5.03 6.39
N LEU A 56 -3.56 5.77 6.36
CA LEU A 56 -3.91 6.72 7.42
C LEU A 56 -4.80 6.11 8.50
N CYS A 57 -5.83 5.34 8.12
CA CYS A 57 -6.84 4.85 9.06
C CYS A 57 -7.00 3.32 9.08
N GLY A 58 -6.29 2.58 8.22
CA GLY A 58 -6.34 1.12 8.15
C GLY A 58 -7.60 0.55 7.49
N SER A 59 -8.53 1.38 7.01
CA SER A 59 -9.73 0.92 6.29
C SER A 59 -9.39 0.17 5.01
N LYS A 60 -10.19 -0.84 4.66
CA LYS A 60 -10.04 -1.62 3.42
C LYS A 60 -10.99 -1.16 2.30
N GLU A 61 -11.77 -0.12 2.56
CA GLU A 61 -12.77 0.41 1.65
C GLU A 61 -12.22 1.57 0.83
N PHE A 62 -12.32 1.46 -0.50
CA PHE A 62 -11.74 2.42 -1.45
C PHE A 62 -12.77 2.83 -2.51
N LEU A 63 -12.75 4.12 -2.86
CA LEU A 63 -13.42 4.69 -4.02
C LEU A 63 -12.38 4.79 -5.16
N GLN A 64 -12.73 4.25 -6.33
CA GLN A 64 -11.95 4.47 -7.55
C GLN A 64 -12.10 5.93 -7.98
N LEU A 65 -10.99 6.58 -8.35
CA LEU A 65 -10.97 7.95 -8.88
C LEU A 65 -10.67 7.93 -10.38
#